data_AF-A0A9P5XU33-F1
#
_entry.id   AF-A0A9P5XU33-F1
#
_cell.length_a   1.000
_cell.length_b   1.000
_cell.length_c   1.000
_cell.angle_alpha   90.00
_cell.angle_beta   90.00
_cell.angle_gamma   90.00
#
_symmetry.space_group_name_H-M   'P 1'
#
loop_
_entity.id
_entity.type
_entity.pdbx_description
1 polymer ?
#
loop_
_entity_poly.entity_id
_entity_poly.type
_entity_poly.pdbx_seq_one_letter_code
_entity_poly.pdbx_strand_id
1 'polypeptide(L)'
;MHSQTISLSYKAPHEKIPVEIWSEIFLYYLKGVYVKPLSKIDQRDVQERQFSWTLGRVCSRWRIIAYNEPRLWSHMQVPHASLTSSGPAADHYLKMAQSLFSLSKNEMISFSTIPYPRTTHSGTDKANPLPSLLLSHATQFLTN
;
A
#
# COMPACT_ATOMS: atom_id res chain seq x y z
N MET A 1 48.70 12.63 -24.84
CA MET A 1 48.04 13.24 -23.67
C MET A 1 46.56 12.85 -23.71
N HIS A 2 46.12 11.95 -22.83
CA HIS A 2 44.71 11.52 -22.76
C HIS A 2 44.01 12.34 -21.68
N SER A 3 43.14 13.27 -22.08
CA SER A 3 42.30 14.04 -21.17
C SER A 3 41.13 13.17 -20.71
N GLN A 4 41.16 12.72 -19.46
CA GLN A 4 40.00 12.12 -18.79
C GLN A 4 38.96 13.20 -18.54
N THR A 5 37.85 13.15 -19.27
CA THR A 5 36.67 13.96 -19.00
C THR A 5 35.94 13.35 -17.81
N ILE A 6 36.08 13.97 -16.64
CA ILE A 6 35.32 13.60 -15.45
C ILE A 6 33.85 13.99 -15.71
N SER A 7 33.03 13.01 -16.09
CA SER A 7 31.58 13.15 -16.14
C SER A 7 31.07 13.31 -14.71
N LEU A 8 30.94 14.55 -14.24
CA LEU A 8 30.22 14.89 -13.03
C LEU A 8 28.74 14.55 -13.24
N SER A 9 28.36 13.32 -12.86
CA SER A 9 26.97 12.88 -12.82
C SER A 9 26.23 13.73 -11.79
N TYR A 10 25.50 14.74 -12.26
CA TYR A 10 24.66 15.58 -11.42
C TYR A 10 23.45 14.76 -10.95
N LYS A 11 23.63 14.10 -9.81
CA LYS A 11 22.54 13.45 -9.09
C LYS A 11 21.54 14.50 -8.62
N ALA A 12 20.27 14.27 -8.90
CA ALA A 12 19.21 15.14 -8.45
C ALA A 12 19.23 15.23 -6.91
N PRO A 13 18.83 16.37 -6.30
CA PRO A 13 18.93 16.54 -4.85
C PRO A 13 18.28 15.42 -4.02
N HIS A 14 17.14 14.90 -4.49
CA HIS A 14 16.41 13.81 -3.86
C HIS A 14 17.19 12.49 -3.84
N GLU A 15 18.20 12.34 -4.71
CA GLU A 15 19.02 11.13 -4.77
C GLU A 15 20.13 11.07 -3.71
N LYS A 16 20.45 12.21 -3.10
CA LYS A 16 21.46 12.34 -2.05
C LYS A 16 20.94 11.90 -0.68
N ILE A 17 19.62 11.82 -0.53
CA ILE A 17 18.96 11.41 0.71
C ILE A 17 19.06 9.87 0.85
N PRO A 18 19.59 9.36 1.98
CA PRO A 18 19.65 7.91 2.23
C PRO A 18 18.28 7.24 2.18
N VAL A 19 18.26 5.94 1.88
CA VAL A 19 17.00 5.18 1.75
C VAL A 19 16.22 5.14 3.05
N GLU A 20 16.91 5.07 4.18
CA GLU A 20 16.34 5.02 5.52
C GLU A 20 15.55 6.31 5.82
N ILE A 21 16.10 7.46 5.41
CA ILE A 21 15.43 8.76 5.57
C ILE A 21 14.20 8.85 4.67
N TRP A 22 14.27 8.31 3.44
CA TRP A 22 13.09 8.21 2.57
C TRP A 22 12.00 7.32 3.18
N SER A 23 12.35 6.17 3.74
CA SER A 23 11.41 5.29 4.43
C SER A 23 10.71 6.01 5.59
N GLU A 24 11.46 6.74 6.41
CA GLU A 24 10.87 7.52 7.52
C GLU A 24 9.99 8.67 7.03
N ILE A 25 10.35 9.35 5.94
CA ILE A 25 9.49 10.36 5.29
C ILE A 25 8.17 9.72 4.84
N PHE A 26 8.24 8.56 4.20
CA PHE A 26 7.05 7.83 3.74
C PHE A 26 6.16 7.41 4.90
N LEU A 27 6.75 6.90 5.98
CA LEU A 27 6.02 6.52 7.20
C LEU A 27 5.38 7.71 7.89
N TYR A 28 6.10 8.83 8.00
CA TYR A 28 5.57 10.07 8.57
C TYR A 28 4.38 10.60 7.75
N TYR A 29 4.52 10.59 6.42
CA TYR A 29 3.45 10.97 5.51
C TYR A 29 2.19 10.12 5.72
N LEU A 30 2.34 8.80 5.85
CA LEU A 30 1.22 7.89 6.12
C LEU A 30 0.61 8.10 7.52
N LYS A 31 1.43 8.34 8.56
CA LYS A 31 0.94 8.56 9.93
C LYS A 31 0.01 9.77 10.01
N GLY A 32 0.30 10.85 9.28
CA GLY A 32 -0.58 12.02 9.20
C GLY A 32 -1.98 11.72 8.63
N VAL A 33 -2.08 10.70 7.77
CA VAL A 33 -3.35 10.28 7.15
C VAL A 33 -4.17 9.38 8.09
N TYR A 34 -3.52 8.46 8.80
CA TYR A 34 -4.21 7.50 9.67
C TYR A 34 -4.83 8.12 10.93
N VAL A 35 -4.40 9.33 11.33
CA VAL A 35 -4.86 10.01 12.54
C VAL A 35 -6.20 10.76 12.35
N LYS A 36 -6.70 10.90 11.11
CA LYS A 36 -8.03 11.52 10.89
C LYS A 36 -9.15 10.62 11.47
N PRO A 37 -9.95 11.11 12.45
CA PRO A 37 -11.06 10.36 13.03
C PRO A 37 -12.04 9.90 11.95
N LEU A 38 -12.52 8.67 12.05
CA LEU A 38 -13.47 8.06 11.09
C LEU A 38 -14.71 8.93 10.83
N SER A 39 -15.10 9.74 11.80
CA SER A 39 -16.25 10.65 11.73
C SER A 39 -16.05 11.91 10.87
N LYS A 40 -14.82 12.20 10.43
CA LYS A 40 -14.50 13.37 9.59
C LYS A 40 -13.91 13.00 8.22
N ILE A 41 -13.98 11.72 7.84
CA ILE A 41 -13.48 11.23 6.57
C ILE A 41 -14.48 11.60 5.47
N ASP A 42 -14.09 12.51 4.58
CA ASP A 42 -14.82 12.76 3.33
C ASP A 42 -14.59 11.57 2.37
N GLN A 43 -15.49 11.31 1.42
CA GLN A 43 -15.29 10.29 0.38
C GLN A 43 -13.98 10.50 -0.40
N ARG A 44 -13.52 11.76 -0.51
CA ARG A 44 -12.21 12.10 -1.08
C ARG A 44 -11.04 11.58 -0.25
N ASP A 45 -11.14 11.59 1.08
CA ASP A 45 -10.14 11.04 1.99
C ASP A 45 -10.01 9.50 1.82
N VAL A 46 -11.09 8.80 1.44
CA VAL A 46 -11.07 7.34 1.23
C VAL A 46 -10.32 6.93 -0.05
N GLN A 47 -10.44 7.70 -1.13
CA GLN A 47 -9.60 7.52 -2.33
C GLN A 47 -8.13 7.83 -2.03
N GLU A 48 -7.92 8.86 -1.24
CA GLU A 48 -6.62 9.29 -0.78
C GLU A 48 -5.91 8.17 0.00
N ARG A 49 -6.59 7.44 0.89
CA ARG A 49 -6.03 6.32 1.70
C ARG A 49 -5.44 5.12 0.92
N GLN A 50 -5.46 5.16 -0.41
CA GLN A 50 -4.57 4.36 -1.26
C GLN A 50 -3.11 4.89 -1.30
N PHE A 51 -2.70 5.73 -0.35
CA PHE A 51 -1.43 6.47 -0.39
C PHE A 51 -0.15 5.63 -0.50
N SER A 52 -0.08 4.45 0.10
CA SER A 52 1.09 3.58 -0.04
C SER A 52 1.33 3.24 -1.53
N TRP A 53 0.27 3.18 -2.33
CA TRP A 53 0.33 2.95 -3.78
C TRP A 53 0.86 4.15 -4.56
N THR A 54 0.48 5.36 -4.14
CA THR A 54 0.94 6.60 -4.78
C THR A 54 2.45 6.75 -4.68
N LEU A 55 3.06 6.35 -3.56
CA LEU A 55 4.51 6.37 -3.39
C LEU A 55 5.24 5.51 -4.44
N GLY A 56 4.68 4.35 -4.79
CA GLY A 56 5.22 3.47 -5.82
C GLY A 56 5.10 3.97 -7.26
N ARG A 57 4.31 5.03 -7.49
CA ARG A 57 4.05 5.60 -8.82
C ARG A 57 4.88 6.84 -9.15
N VAL A 58 5.58 7.44 -8.18
CA VAL A 58 6.36 8.67 -8.38
C VAL A 58 7.58 8.45 -9.27
N CYS A 59 8.49 7.57 -8.86
CA CYS A 59 9.66 7.19 -9.64
C CYS A 59 10.13 5.77 -9.27
N SER A 60 11.06 5.20 -10.05
CA SER A 60 11.61 3.86 -9.80
C SER A 60 12.26 3.74 -8.43
N ARG A 61 13.00 4.77 -7.98
CA ARG A 61 13.62 4.80 -6.66
C ARG A 61 12.57 4.73 -5.55
N TRP A 62 11.56 5.59 -5.59
CA TRP A 62 10.51 5.60 -4.56
C TRP A 62 9.76 4.27 -4.49
N ARG A 63 9.51 3.63 -5.64
CA ARG A 63 8.93 2.30 -5.69
C ARG A 63 9.77 1.25 -4.99
N ILE A 64 11.08 1.23 -5.26
CA ILE A 64 12.01 0.30 -4.61
C ILE A 64 12.00 0.52 -3.10
N ILE A 65 12.09 1.78 -2.65
CA ILE A 65 12.10 2.11 -1.22
C ILE A 65 10.78 1.69 -0.57
N ALA A 66 9.65 2.06 -1.18
CA ALA A 66 8.34 1.73 -0.66
C ALA A 66 8.17 0.20 -0.55
N TYR A 67 8.53 -0.55 -1.59
CA TYR A 67 8.35 -2.01 -1.62
C TYR A 67 9.28 -2.75 -0.64
N ASN A 68 10.43 -2.16 -0.29
CA ASN A 68 11.37 -2.73 0.67
C ASN A 68 11.17 -2.24 2.10
N GLU A 69 10.13 -1.45 2.37
CA GLU A 69 9.77 -0.99 3.70
C GLU A 69 8.42 -1.61 4.13
N PRO A 70 8.44 -2.79 4.76
CA PRO A 70 7.26 -3.50 5.22
C PRO A 70 6.33 -2.67 6.10
N ARG A 71 6.87 -1.72 6.87
CA ARG A 71 6.08 -0.85 7.76
C ARG A 71 5.10 0.04 7.00
N LEU A 72 5.33 0.33 5.73
CA LEU A 72 4.39 1.10 4.88
C LEU A 72 3.15 0.28 4.48
N TRP A 73 3.25 -1.04 4.60
CA TRP A 73 2.25 -2.01 4.20
C TRP A 73 1.60 -2.70 5.38
N SER A 74 2.09 -2.49 6.61
CA SER A 74 1.58 -3.14 7.82
C SER A 74 0.16 -2.73 8.20
N HIS A 75 -0.37 -1.63 7.65
CA HIS A 75 -1.75 -1.25 7.86
C HIS A 75 -2.39 -0.87 6.52
N MET A 76 -3.39 -1.64 6.10
CA MET A 76 -4.10 -1.41 4.84
C MET A 76 -5.58 -1.20 5.10
N GLN A 77 -6.10 -0.16 4.48
CA GLN A 77 -7.52 0.15 4.48
C GLN A 77 -8.13 -0.21 3.15
N VAL A 78 -9.15 -1.06 3.20
CA VAL A 78 -9.78 -1.60 2.01
C VAL A 78 -11.23 -1.16 1.96
N PRO A 79 -11.65 -0.44 0.90
CA PRO A 79 -13.06 -0.14 0.70
C PRO A 79 -13.85 -1.44 0.55
N HIS A 80 -14.94 -1.61 1.32
CA HIS A 80 -15.79 -2.79 1.23
C HIS A 80 -16.29 -3.05 -0.21
N ALA A 81 -16.58 -1.99 -0.96
CA ALA A 81 -17.06 -2.08 -2.34
C ALA A 81 -16.05 -2.78 -3.28
N SER A 82 -14.75 -2.58 -3.07
CA SER A 82 -13.69 -3.22 -3.86
C SER A 82 -13.58 -4.73 -3.62
N LEU A 83 -14.18 -5.22 -2.53
CA LEU A 83 -14.13 -6.61 -2.09
C LEU A 83 -15.35 -7.43 -2.48
N THR A 84 -16.47 -6.74 -2.73
CA THR A 84 -17.72 -7.37 -3.15
C THR A 84 -18.01 -7.18 -4.63
N SER A 85 -17.35 -6.24 -5.32
CA SER A 85 -17.49 -6.09 -6.76
C SER A 85 -16.84 -7.27 -7.48
N SER A 86 -17.59 -8.02 -8.29
CA SER A 86 -16.98 -8.91 -9.29
C SER A 86 -16.58 -8.07 -10.50
N GLY A 87 -15.29 -7.85 -10.72
CA GLY A 87 -14.80 -7.11 -11.86
C GLY A 87 -13.28 -6.94 -11.88
N PRO A 88 -12.71 -6.41 -12.97
CA PRO A 88 -11.26 -6.29 -13.16
C PRO A 88 -10.55 -5.51 -12.05
N ALA A 89 -11.25 -4.56 -11.43
CA ALA A 89 -10.73 -3.78 -10.32
C ALA A 89 -10.53 -4.61 -9.04
N ALA A 90 -11.44 -5.56 -8.75
CA ALA A 90 -11.32 -6.45 -7.60
C ALA A 90 -10.18 -7.47 -7.80
N ASP A 91 -10.06 -8.04 -9.01
CA ASP A 91 -8.96 -8.95 -9.34
C ASP A 91 -7.60 -8.25 -9.24
N HIS A 92 -7.52 -7.01 -9.72
CA HIS A 92 -6.32 -6.19 -9.59
C HIS A 92 -5.96 -5.95 -8.12
N TYR A 93 -6.96 -5.66 -7.29
CA TYR A 93 -6.78 -5.48 -5.85
C TYR A 93 -6.28 -6.74 -5.14
N LEU A 94 -6.87 -7.90 -5.45
CA LEU A 94 -6.47 -9.18 -4.85
C LEU A 94 -5.04 -9.56 -5.21
N LYS A 95 -4.66 -9.40 -6.48
CA LYS A 95 -3.26 -9.62 -6.92
C LYS A 95 -2.29 -8.68 -6.21
N MET A 96 -2.71 -7.44 -5.97
CA MET A 96 -1.94 -6.47 -5.18
C MET A 96 -1.77 -6.94 -3.73
N ALA A 97 -2.88 -7.26 -3.05
CA ALA A 97 -2.86 -7.74 -1.68
C ALA A 97 -1.97 -8.98 -1.52
N GLN A 98 -2.05 -9.92 -2.46
CA GLN A 98 -1.15 -11.09 -2.52
C GLN A 98 0.32 -10.69 -2.65
N SER A 99 0.65 -9.76 -3.55
CA SER A 99 2.04 -9.30 -3.73
C SER A 99 2.60 -8.69 -2.45
N LEU A 100 1.76 -7.93 -1.72
CA LEU A 100 2.13 -7.31 -0.45
C LEU A 100 2.32 -8.33 0.66
N PHE A 101 1.51 -9.39 0.69
CA PHE A 101 1.66 -10.49 1.63
C PHE A 101 3.01 -11.17 1.46
N SER A 102 3.40 -11.41 0.21
CA SER A 102 4.73 -11.92 -0.08
C SER A 102 5.85 -10.95 0.32
N LEU A 103 5.61 -9.62 0.29
CA LEU A 103 6.59 -8.61 0.66
C LEU A 103 6.70 -8.37 2.17
N SER A 104 5.63 -8.59 2.95
CA SER A 104 5.65 -8.30 4.39
C SER A 104 6.56 -9.24 5.17
N LYS A 105 6.89 -10.42 4.61
CA LYS A 105 7.69 -11.48 5.23
C LYS A 105 7.20 -11.82 6.64
N ASN A 106 7.77 -11.16 7.66
CA ASN A 106 7.56 -11.38 9.08
C ASN A 106 6.83 -10.22 9.80
N GLU A 107 6.48 -9.16 9.09
CA GLU A 107 5.77 -8.04 9.69
C GLU A 107 4.26 -8.32 9.73
N MET A 108 3.66 -8.00 10.88
CA MET A 108 2.22 -8.15 11.10
C MET A 108 1.48 -7.20 10.17
N ILE A 109 0.63 -7.75 9.30
CA ILE A 109 -0.24 -6.97 8.44
C ILE A 109 -1.63 -6.85 9.07
N SER A 110 -2.06 -5.63 9.29
CA SER A 110 -3.38 -5.26 9.76
C SER A 110 -4.24 -4.80 8.58
N PHE A 111 -5.46 -5.33 8.51
CA PHE A 111 -6.46 -4.91 7.55
C PHE A 111 -7.65 -4.31 8.27
N SER A 112 -8.11 -3.18 7.77
CA SER A 112 -9.41 -2.64 8.16
C SER A 112 -10.26 -2.44 6.93
N THR A 113 -11.49 -2.94 6.99
CA THR A 113 -12.49 -2.65 5.99
C THR A 113 -13.14 -1.32 6.34
N ILE A 114 -13.20 -0.40 5.38
CA ILE A 114 -13.98 0.82 5.55
C ILE A 114 -15.40 0.51 5.07
N PRO A 115 -16.43 0.66 5.93
CA PRO A 115 -17.81 0.54 5.51
C PRO A 115 -18.07 1.57 4.41
N TYR A 116 -18.43 1.11 3.22
CA TYR A 116 -18.97 2.01 2.19
C TYR A 116 -20.45 2.21 2.51
N PRO A 117 -20.98 3.46 2.50
CA PRO A 117 -22.41 3.66 2.62
C PRO A 117 -23.10 2.87 1.50
N ARG A 118 -23.94 1.90 1.88
CA ARG A 118 -24.65 1.02 0.95
C ARG A 118 -25.38 1.89 -0.08
N THR A 119 -24.91 1.90 -1.32
CA THR A 119 -25.83 2.07 -2.44
C THR A 119 -26.66 0.80 -2.48
N THR A 120 -27.98 0.97 -2.58
CA THR A 120 -28.98 -0.11 -2.57
C THR A 120 -28.85 -0.95 -3.84
N HIS A 121 -27.76 -1.71 -3.98
CA HIS A 121 -27.63 -2.70 -5.04
C HIS A 121 -28.03 -4.07 -4.47
N SER A 122 -29.23 -4.48 -4.86
CA SER A 122 -29.75 -5.84 -4.80
C SER A 122 -28.87 -6.73 -5.71
N GLY A 123 -27.71 -7.12 -5.20
CA GLY A 123 -26.79 -8.03 -5.87
C GLY A 123 -26.49 -9.20 -4.94
N THR A 124 -26.57 -10.42 -5.47
CA THR A 124 -26.23 -11.66 -4.77
C THR A 124 -24.91 -11.52 -4.02
N ASP A 125 -24.96 -11.63 -2.69
CA ASP A 125 -23.81 -11.50 -1.79
C ASP A 125 -22.77 -12.57 -2.13
N LYS A 126 -21.78 -12.22 -2.96
CA LYS A 126 -20.62 -13.07 -3.17
C LYS A 126 -19.72 -12.94 -1.96
N ALA A 127 -19.33 -14.08 -1.39
CA ALA A 127 -18.42 -14.11 -0.25
C ALA A 127 -17.14 -13.33 -0.56
N ASN A 128 -16.79 -12.39 0.32
CA ASN A 128 -15.57 -11.61 0.23
C ASN A 128 -14.35 -12.55 0.30
N PRO A 129 -13.43 -12.51 -0.68
CA PRO A 129 -12.24 -13.38 -0.69
C PRO A 129 -11.09 -12.86 0.18
N LEU A 130 -11.20 -11.65 0.76
CA LEU A 130 -10.13 -11.08 1.58
C LEU A 130 -9.91 -11.84 2.90
N PRO A 131 -10.96 -12.24 3.67
CA PRO A 131 -10.77 -13.02 4.89
C PRO A 131 -10.04 -14.34 4.65
N SER A 132 -10.32 -15.06 3.56
CA SER A 132 -9.59 -16.30 3.24
C SER A 132 -8.14 -16.03 2.85
N LEU A 133 -7.86 -14.95 2.11
CA LEU A 133 -6.51 -14.50 1.81
C LEU A 133 -5.72 -14.17 3.09
N LEU A 134 -6.35 -13.44 4.01
CA LEU A 134 -5.77 -13.09 5.31
C LEU A 134 -5.50 -14.32 6.18
N LEU A 135 -6.46 -15.23 6.23
CA LEU A 135 -6.32 -16.47 6.99
C LEU A 135 -5.15 -17.29 6.44
N SER A 136 -5.03 -17.40 5.11
CA SER A 136 -3.93 -18.13 4.47
C SER A 136 -2.56 -17.52 4.80
N HIS A 137 -2.46 -16.18 4.81
CA HIS A 137 -1.23 -15.49 5.19
C HIS A 137 -0.92 -15.70 6.68
N ALA A 138 -1.91 -15.48 7.56
CA ALA A 138 -1.75 -15.66 9.01
C ALA A 138 -1.36 -17.09 9.39
N THR A 139 -1.86 -18.11 8.68
CA THR A 139 -1.44 -19.51 8.93
C THR A 139 0.03 -19.77 8.60
N GLN A 140 0.62 -19.08 7.61
CA GLN A 140 2.04 -19.21 7.28
C GLN A 140 2.96 -18.67 8.38
N PHE A 141 2.47 -17.74 9.20
CA PHE A 141 3.19 -17.21 10.36
C PHE A 141 3.19 -18.15 11.56
N LEU A 142 2.18 -19.01 11.68
CA LEU A 142 2.06 -19.93 12.82
C LEU A 142 2.85 -21.23 12.62
N THR A 143 3.27 -21.52 11.39
CA THR A 143 3.98 -22.75 11.01
C THR A 143 5.49 -22.59 10.82
N ASN A 144 6.01 -21.35 10.90
CA ASN A 144 7.44 -21.04 10.86
C ASN A 144 7.93 -20.63 12.26
#